data_AF-A0A9Q1E1K1-F1
#
_entry.id   AF-A0A9Q1E1K1-F1
#
_cell.length_a   1.000
_cell.length_b   1.000
_cell.length_c   1.000
_cell.angle_alpha   90.00
_cell.angle_beta   90.00
_cell.angle_gamma   90.00
#
_symmetry.space_group_name_H-M   'P 1'
#
loop_
_entity.id
_entity.type
_entity.pdbx_description
1 polymer ?
#
loop_
_entity_poly.entity_id
_entity_poly.type
_entity_poly.pdbx_seq_one_letter_code
_entity_poly.pdbx_strand_id
1 'polypeptide(L)'
;MTEDSLQTVTSKRGGLGSGDVDTEPSMLLQKLKSNISKNVQTKVDTILQDVQRFSDNAKLYLYLQLPSGPGAGEKSSNSDSSAWNSADQLHTCNWIRNHLEEHADTCLPKQDVYETYKRFCDNLQYRPLSAANFGKIIRDIFPNIKARRLGGRGQSKYPFTPVHFYQ
;
A
#
# COMPACT_ATOMS: atom_id res chain seq x y z
N MET A 1 -43.57 64.15 -32.33
CA MET A 1 -44.00 63.72 -30.99
C MET A 1 -43.57 62.27 -30.86
N THR A 2 -42.46 61.89 -30.23
CA THR A 2 -41.71 62.45 -29.11
C THR A 2 -40.22 62.15 -29.29
N GLU A 3 -39.40 63.12 -28.92
CA GLU A 3 -37.94 63.14 -28.90
C GLU A 3 -37.50 63.31 -27.45
N ASP A 4 -36.58 62.44 -26.97
CA ASP A 4 -35.64 62.63 -25.84
C ASP A 4 -34.72 61.37 -25.84
N SER A 5 -33.48 61.36 -26.34
CA SER A 5 -32.22 61.98 -25.87
C SER A 5 -31.92 61.58 -24.41
N LEU A 6 -30.89 60.80 -24.05
CA LEU A 6 -29.43 61.03 -24.09
C LEU A 6 -28.71 59.66 -24.07
N GLN A 7 -27.71 59.37 -24.93
CA GLN A 7 -26.26 59.59 -24.73
C GLN A 7 -25.69 58.82 -23.51
N THR A 8 -24.61 58.04 -23.52
CA THR A 8 -23.36 57.92 -24.32
C THR A 8 -22.62 56.71 -23.68
N VAL A 9 -21.72 55.95 -24.30
CA VAL A 9 -20.30 56.26 -24.53
C VAL A 9 -19.66 54.98 -25.13
N THR A 10 -19.15 55.11 -26.37
CA THR A 10 -17.90 54.58 -26.96
C THR A 10 -17.42 53.16 -26.58
N SER A 11 -17.22 52.21 -27.51
CA SER A 11 -16.26 52.15 -28.64
C SER A 11 -15.12 51.15 -28.37
N LYS A 12 -14.75 50.44 -29.44
CA LYS A 12 -13.39 50.02 -29.80
C LYS A 12 -12.94 48.58 -29.50
N ARG A 13 -13.27 47.72 -30.48
CA ARG A 13 -12.35 46.99 -31.37
C ARG A 13 -11.09 46.35 -30.76
N GLY A 14 -11.05 45.02 -30.87
CA GLY A 14 -9.85 44.28 -31.28
C GLY A 14 -9.08 43.57 -30.18
N GLY A 15 -8.53 42.41 -30.54
CA GLY A 15 -7.38 41.85 -29.84
C GLY A 15 -7.50 40.36 -29.57
N LEU A 16 -6.90 39.57 -30.45
CA LEU A 16 -6.46 38.21 -30.18
C LEU A 16 -5.75 38.13 -28.82
N GLY A 17 -6.12 37.13 -28.03
CA GLY A 17 -5.32 36.67 -26.91
C GLY A 17 -5.46 35.16 -26.85
N SER A 18 -4.46 34.44 -27.39
CA SER A 18 -4.25 33.03 -27.09
C SER A 18 -4.37 32.84 -25.59
N GLY A 19 -5.35 32.04 -25.18
CA GLY A 19 -5.45 31.54 -23.82
C GLY A 19 -4.28 30.61 -23.57
N ASP A 20 -3.17 31.21 -23.17
CA ASP A 20 -2.05 30.55 -22.51
C ASP A 20 -2.59 29.96 -21.22
N VAL A 21 -2.91 28.66 -21.27
CA VAL A 21 -3.24 27.87 -20.08
C VAL A 21 -1.90 27.58 -19.38
N ASP A 22 -1.30 28.60 -18.78
CA ASP A 22 -0.16 28.42 -17.88
C ASP A 22 -0.69 27.92 -16.52
N THR A 23 -1.16 26.67 -16.56
CA THR A 23 -0.79 25.61 -15.62
C THR A 23 -0.43 26.10 -14.21
N GLU A 24 -1.45 26.28 -13.36
CA GLU A 24 -1.35 26.46 -11.88
C GLU A 24 -0.19 25.67 -11.21
N PRO A 25 0.11 24.40 -11.54
CA PRO A 25 1.25 23.70 -10.93
C PRO A 25 2.63 24.29 -11.26
N SER A 26 2.79 24.96 -12.41
CA SER A 26 4.02 25.67 -12.79
C SER A 26 4.25 26.91 -11.94
N MET A 27 3.19 27.67 -11.64
CA MET A 27 3.27 28.86 -10.79
C MET A 27 3.65 28.52 -9.35
N LEU A 28 3.08 27.44 -8.78
CA LEU A 28 3.42 26.97 -7.44
C LEU A 28 4.89 26.51 -7.37
N LEU A 29 5.34 25.75 -8.37
CA LEU A 29 6.73 25.30 -8.44
C LEU A 29 7.70 26.48 -8.54
N GLN A 30 7.37 27.49 -9.33
CA GLN A 30 8.17 28.71 -9.47
C GLN A 30 8.22 29.50 -8.16
N LYS A 31 7.09 29.62 -7.47
CA LYS A 31 7.01 30.29 -6.16
C LYS A 31 7.85 29.55 -5.11
N LEU A 32 7.79 28.22 -5.08
CA LEU A 32 8.64 27.40 -4.20
C LEU A 32 10.11 27.54 -4.56
N LYS A 33 10.46 27.46 -5.85
CA LYS A 33 11.84 27.66 -6.35
C LYS A 33 12.41 29.01 -5.91
N SER A 34 11.60 30.07 -5.91
CA SER A 34 12.02 31.40 -5.46
C SER A 34 12.30 31.50 -3.94
N ASN A 35 11.79 30.58 -3.13
CA ASN A 35 11.90 30.60 -1.66
C ASN A 35 13.12 29.81 -1.14
N ILE A 36 13.76 29.00 -1.98
CA ILE A 36 14.97 28.22 -1.66
C ILE A 36 16.23 28.91 -2.18
N SER A 37 17.36 28.72 -1.46
CA SER A 37 18.65 29.31 -1.82
C SER A 37 19.11 28.92 -3.22
N LYS A 38 19.78 29.85 -3.94
CA LYS A 38 20.32 29.62 -5.29
C LYS A 38 21.21 28.38 -5.37
N ASN A 39 22.01 28.12 -4.33
CA ASN A 39 22.87 26.93 -4.27
C ASN A 39 22.06 25.62 -4.25
N VAL A 40 20.93 25.61 -3.55
CA VAL A 40 20.03 24.44 -3.49
C VAL A 40 19.34 24.25 -4.84
N GLN A 41 18.88 25.33 -5.46
CA GLN A 41 18.28 25.28 -6.80
C GLN A 41 19.25 24.70 -7.82
N THR A 42 20.50 25.17 -7.86
CA THR A 42 21.53 24.63 -8.78
C THR A 42 21.72 23.14 -8.57
N LYS A 43 21.81 22.67 -7.31
CA LYS A 43 21.93 21.23 -7.02
C LYS A 43 20.73 20.43 -7.51
N VAL A 44 19.52 20.94 -7.32
CA VAL A 44 18.29 20.29 -7.78
C VAL A 44 18.26 20.20 -9.31
N ASP A 45 18.59 21.29 -10.01
CA ASP A 45 18.68 21.31 -11.48
C ASP A 45 19.74 20.32 -11.99
N THR A 46 20.91 20.22 -11.35
CA THR A 46 21.93 19.22 -11.69
C THR A 46 21.43 17.79 -11.50
N ILE A 47 20.79 17.48 -10.37
CA ILE A 47 20.24 16.15 -10.10
C ILE A 47 19.17 15.80 -11.14
N LEU A 48 18.29 16.73 -11.49
CA LEU A 48 17.26 16.51 -12.51
C LEU A 48 17.87 16.20 -13.89
N GLN A 49 18.93 16.92 -14.25
CA GLN A 49 19.66 16.70 -15.50
C GLN A 49 20.31 15.31 -15.54
N ASP A 50 20.89 14.86 -14.42
CA ASP A 50 21.48 13.54 -14.30
C ASP A 50 20.41 12.44 -14.36
N VAL A 51 19.30 12.60 -13.63
CA VAL A 51 18.18 11.65 -13.62
C VAL A 51 17.54 11.52 -14.99
N GLN A 52 17.50 12.59 -15.79
CA GLN A 52 16.98 12.53 -17.15
C GLN A 52 17.78 11.55 -18.04
N ARG A 53 19.09 11.39 -17.77
CA ARG A 53 19.98 10.47 -18.50
C ARG A 53 19.86 9.01 -18.04
N PHE A 54 19.18 8.75 -16.94
CA PHE A 54 19.00 7.39 -16.43
C PHE A 54 18.07 6.57 -17.32
N SER A 55 18.33 5.27 -17.40
CA SER A 55 17.38 4.30 -17.95
C SER A 55 16.14 4.20 -17.06
N ASP A 56 15.02 3.73 -17.60
CA ASP A 56 13.77 3.63 -16.84
C ASP A 56 13.91 2.75 -15.60
N ASN A 57 14.69 1.67 -15.70
CA ASN A 57 15.01 0.81 -14.55
C ASN A 57 15.82 1.55 -13.48
N ALA A 58 16.78 2.40 -13.87
CA ALA A 58 17.56 3.19 -12.92
C ALA A 58 16.72 4.30 -12.27
N LYS A 59 15.79 4.92 -13.01
CA LYS A 59 14.80 5.87 -12.46
C LYS A 59 13.89 5.18 -11.45
N LEU A 60 13.43 3.96 -11.77
CA LEU A 60 12.61 3.16 -10.87
C LEU A 60 13.37 2.83 -9.58
N TYR A 61 14.63 2.40 -9.69
CA TYR A 61 15.48 2.14 -8.53
C TYR A 61 15.66 3.39 -7.66
N LEU A 62 15.92 4.55 -8.28
CA LEU A 62 16.03 5.82 -7.55
C LEU A 62 14.74 6.17 -6.79
N TYR A 63 13.58 6.01 -7.44
CA TYR A 63 12.28 6.29 -6.81
C TYR A 63 12.05 5.45 -5.55
N LEU A 64 12.48 4.18 -5.57
CA LEU A 64 12.39 3.28 -4.42
C LEU A 64 13.34 3.65 -3.28
N GLN A 65 14.46 4.32 -3.58
CA GLN A 65 15.49 4.70 -2.59
C GLN A 65 15.26 6.08 -1.98
N LEU A 66 14.50 6.96 -2.65
CA LEU A 66 14.16 8.26 -2.08
C LEU A 66 13.30 8.06 -0.82
N PRO A 67 13.63 8.73 0.30
CA PRO A 67 12.82 8.64 1.50
C PRO A 67 11.43 9.19 1.17
N SER A 68 10.47 8.28 1.05
CA SER A 68 9.07 8.66 0.97
C SER A 68 8.74 9.38 2.27
N GLY A 69 8.36 10.66 2.17
CA GLY A 69 7.98 11.44 3.35
C GLY A 69 6.95 10.71 4.22
N PRO A 70 6.81 11.08 5.50
CA PRO A 70 5.84 10.46 6.39
C PRO A 70 4.42 10.84 5.92
N GLY A 71 3.84 10.07 5.01
CA GLY A 71 2.51 10.39 4.48
C GLY A 71 2.23 9.84 3.10
N ALA A 72 2.03 8.53 3.01
CA ALA A 72 1.13 7.96 2.01
C ALA A 72 0.06 7.16 2.75
N GLY A 73 -0.97 7.87 3.24
CA GLY A 73 -2.31 7.33 3.50
C GLY A 73 -2.43 6.28 4.60
N GLU A 74 -2.52 6.74 5.84
CA GLU A 74 -3.62 6.43 6.77
C GLU A 74 -4.78 5.60 6.17
N LYS A 75 -4.61 4.27 6.15
CA LYS A 75 -5.69 3.35 6.48
C LYS A 75 -5.47 2.94 7.92
N SER A 76 -6.31 3.48 8.79
CA SER A 76 -6.35 3.19 10.21
C SER A 76 -6.57 1.68 10.44
N SER A 77 -5.49 0.95 10.70
CA SER A 77 -5.43 -0.09 11.73
C SER A 77 -4.00 -0.64 11.85
N ASN A 78 -3.46 -0.54 13.06
CA ASN A 78 -2.23 -1.16 13.56
C ASN A 78 -0.88 -0.56 13.15
N SER A 79 -0.60 0.56 13.83
CA SER A 79 0.69 0.93 14.44
C SER A 79 1.36 -0.25 15.20
N ASP A 80 1.79 -1.30 14.49
CA ASP A 80 2.69 -2.36 14.98
C ASP A 80 3.33 -3.12 13.80
N SER A 81 3.70 -2.40 12.74
CA SER A 81 4.50 -2.95 11.64
C SER A 81 5.98 -2.72 11.90
N SER A 82 6.43 -3.15 13.08
CA SER A 82 7.84 -3.17 13.47
C SER A 82 8.57 -4.25 12.65
N ALA A 83 9.41 -3.81 11.71
CA ALA A 83 10.56 -4.52 11.15
C ALA A 83 10.44 -6.05 11.08
N TRP A 84 9.69 -6.53 10.10
CA TRP A 84 9.66 -7.94 9.70
C TRP A 84 10.06 -8.01 8.23
N ASN A 85 10.82 -9.04 7.84
CA ASN A 85 11.32 -9.17 6.47
C ASN A 85 10.15 -9.12 5.47
N SER A 86 10.09 -8.06 4.66
CA SER A 86 9.01 -7.84 3.68
C SER A 86 8.86 -9.00 2.70
N ALA A 87 9.95 -9.74 2.44
CA ALA A 87 9.94 -10.94 1.60
C ALA A 87 9.13 -12.09 2.23
N ASP A 88 9.30 -12.35 3.54
CA ASP A 88 8.60 -13.43 4.24
C ASP A 88 7.09 -13.16 4.34
N GLN A 89 6.73 -11.88 4.51
CA GLN A 89 5.34 -11.43 4.41
C GLN A 89 4.76 -11.73 3.03
N LEU A 90 5.46 -11.32 1.97
CA LEU A 90 4.98 -11.48 0.61
C LEU A 90 4.77 -12.95 0.25
N HIS A 91 5.71 -13.82 0.60
CA HIS A 91 5.58 -15.27 0.37
C HIS A 91 4.39 -15.85 1.10
N THR A 92 4.19 -15.46 2.36
CA THR A 92 3.05 -15.93 3.16
C THR A 92 1.72 -15.43 2.59
N CYS A 93 1.65 -14.16 2.20
CA CYS A 93 0.46 -13.57 1.57
C CYS A 93 0.11 -14.29 0.26
N ASN A 94 1.10 -14.55 -0.58
CA ASN A 94 0.91 -15.25 -1.85
C ASN A 94 0.44 -16.69 -1.63
N TRP A 95 1.05 -17.40 -0.67
CA TRP A 95 0.61 -18.74 -0.33
C TRP A 95 -0.85 -18.78 0.13
N ILE A 96 -1.23 -17.88 1.04
CA ILE A 96 -2.59 -17.77 1.57
C ILE A 96 -3.58 -17.51 0.43
N ARG A 97 -3.31 -16.55 -0.46
CA ARG A 97 -4.22 -16.25 -1.58
C ARG A 97 -4.36 -17.39 -2.59
N ASN A 98 -3.30 -18.19 -2.79
CA ASN A 98 -3.34 -19.29 -3.76
C ASN A 98 -3.94 -20.59 -3.18
N HIS A 99 -3.84 -20.81 -1.87
CA HIS A 99 -4.18 -22.10 -1.25
C HIS A 99 -5.42 -22.05 -0.36
N LEU A 100 -5.90 -20.85 -0.02
CA LEU A 100 -7.11 -20.67 0.77
C LEU A 100 -8.14 -19.93 -0.06
N GLU A 101 -9.33 -20.51 -0.16
CA GLU A 101 -10.50 -19.86 -0.75
C GLU A 101 -11.55 -19.61 0.32
N GLU A 102 -12.20 -18.45 0.23
CA GLU A 102 -13.31 -18.11 1.13
C GLU A 102 -14.58 -18.81 0.67
N HIS A 103 -15.03 -19.80 1.43
CA HIS A 103 -16.31 -20.47 1.25
C HIS A 103 -17.15 -20.29 2.52
N ALA A 104 -18.36 -19.73 2.40
CA ALA A 104 -19.22 -19.41 3.54
C ALA A 104 -19.64 -20.64 4.36
N ASP A 105 -19.64 -21.82 3.73
CA ASP A 105 -20.14 -23.08 4.32
C ASP A 105 -19.02 -24.00 4.82
N THR A 106 -17.75 -23.65 4.58
CA THR A 106 -16.59 -24.47 4.94
C THR A 106 -15.77 -23.79 6.02
N CYS A 107 -15.49 -24.50 7.10
CA CYS A 107 -14.57 -24.06 8.14
C CYS A 107 -13.37 -25.00 8.16
N LEU A 108 -12.17 -24.45 7.99
CA LEU A 108 -10.94 -25.22 8.09
C LEU A 108 -10.35 -25.13 9.51
N PRO A 109 -9.86 -26.23 10.08
CA PRO A 109 -9.15 -26.19 11.36
C PRO A 109 -7.86 -25.38 11.23
N LYS A 110 -7.72 -24.34 12.08
CA LYS A 110 -6.56 -23.41 12.07
C LYS A 110 -5.21 -24.15 12.11
N GLN A 111 -5.16 -25.29 12.80
CA GLN A 111 -3.94 -26.09 12.94
C GLN A 111 -3.52 -26.73 11.61
N ASP A 112 -4.44 -27.34 10.86
CA ASP A 112 -4.12 -28.00 9.59
C ASP A 112 -3.66 -26.99 8.53
N VAL A 113 -4.28 -25.79 8.54
CA VAL A 113 -3.88 -24.70 7.64
C VAL A 113 -2.44 -24.25 7.93
N TYR A 114 -2.10 -24.07 9.21
CA TYR A 114 -0.75 -23.69 9.61
C TYR A 114 0.28 -24.80 9.34
N GLU A 115 -0.08 -26.07 9.54
CA GLU A 115 0.80 -27.20 9.26
C GLU A 115 1.08 -27.31 7.75
N THR A 116 0.08 -27.07 6.91
CA THR A 116 0.25 -27.05 5.45
C THR A 116 1.18 -25.91 5.02
N TYR A 117 1.01 -24.72 5.59
CA TYR A 117 1.91 -23.58 5.39
C TYR A 117 3.35 -23.92 5.83
N LYS A 118 3.52 -24.57 6.98
CA LYS A 118 4.84 -24.97 7.48
C LYS A 118 5.55 -25.92 6.51
N ARG A 119 4.85 -26.92 5.96
CA ARG A 119 5.40 -27.81 4.93
C ARG A 119 5.79 -27.06 3.66
N PHE A 120 5.00 -26.06 3.26
CA PHE A 120 5.35 -25.20 2.13
C PHE A 120 6.65 -24.41 2.40
N CYS A 121 6.81 -23.86 3.60
CA CYS A 121 8.06 -23.20 4.00
C CYS A 121 9.26 -24.16 3.98
N ASP A 122 9.11 -25.37 4.53
CA ASP A 122 10.17 -26.37 4.56
C ASP A 122 10.62 -26.77 3.14
N ASN A 123 9.67 -26.94 2.21
CA ASN A 123 9.95 -27.27 0.81
C ASN A 123 10.72 -26.17 0.06
N LEU A 124 10.47 -24.90 0.39
CA LEU A 124 11.12 -23.73 -0.23
C LEU A 124 12.32 -23.22 0.57
N GLN A 125 12.70 -23.91 1.66
CA GLN A 125 13.77 -23.50 2.59
C GLN A 125 13.52 -22.10 3.18
N TYR A 126 12.25 -21.75 3.36
CA TYR A 126 11.83 -20.50 4.01
C TYR A 126 11.62 -20.74 5.49
N ARG A 127 11.85 -19.68 6.29
CA ARG A 127 11.54 -19.72 7.70
C ARG A 127 10.03 -19.52 7.89
N PRO A 128 9.28 -20.48 8.46
CA PRO A 128 7.86 -20.29 8.70
C PRO A 128 7.63 -19.17 9.71
N LEU A 129 6.62 -18.34 9.46
CA LEU A 129 6.15 -17.35 10.42
C LEU A 129 5.55 -18.03 11.66
N SER A 130 5.54 -17.33 12.79
CA SER A 130 4.85 -17.81 13.99
C SER A 130 3.34 -17.96 13.74
N ALA A 131 2.69 -18.90 14.44
CA ALA A 131 1.24 -19.11 14.34
C ALA A 131 0.40 -17.85 14.66
N ALA A 132 0.95 -16.93 15.49
CA ALA A 132 0.32 -15.65 15.78
C ALA A 132 0.36 -14.71 14.57
N ASN A 133 1.52 -14.59 13.93
CA ASN A 133 1.74 -13.73 12.77
C ASN A 133 1.01 -14.25 11.54
N PHE A 134 1.07 -15.55 11.30
CA PHE A 134 0.30 -16.21 10.24
C PHE A 134 -1.20 -15.95 10.40
N GLY A 135 -1.73 -16.06 11.62
CA GLY A 135 -3.12 -15.74 11.92
C GLY A 135 -3.48 -14.25 11.75
N LYS A 136 -2.51 -13.34 11.88
CA LYS A 136 -2.70 -11.91 11.59
C LYS A 136 -2.86 -11.70 10.08
N ILE A 137 -1.96 -12.27 9.28
CA ILE A 137 -2.02 -12.15 7.80
C ILE A 137 -3.29 -12.77 7.24
N ILE A 138 -3.75 -13.92 7.77
CA ILE A 138 -5.04 -14.51 7.37
C ILE A 138 -6.20 -13.54 7.60
N ARG A 139 -6.24 -12.85 8.75
CA ARG A 139 -7.29 -11.86 9.05
C ARG A 139 -7.19 -10.63 8.15
N ASP A 140 -5.98 -10.23 7.78
CA ASP A 140 -5.76 -9.09 6.87
C ASP A 140 -6.21 -9.43 5.43
N ILE A 141 -5.99 -10.67 4.98
CA ILE A 141 -6.39 -11.12 3.63
C ILE A 141 -7.88 -11.48 3.58
N PHE A 142 -8.42 -12.09 4.64
CA PHE A 142 -9.80 -12.51 4.74
C PHE A 142 -10.50 -11.87 5.95
N PRO A 143 -10.81 -10.56 5.90
CA PRO A 143 -11.43 -9.85 7.00
C PRO A 143 -12.83 -10.36 7.35
N ASN A 144 -13.49 -11.02 6.40
CA ASN A 144 -14.83 -11.58 6.57
C ASN A 144 -14.84 -12.99 7.19
N ILE A 145 -13.68 -13.66 7.28
CA ILE A 145 -13.57 -14.98 7.92
C ILE A 145 -13.77 -14.81 9.43
N LYS A 146 -14.90 -15.30 9.92
CA LYS A 146 -15.21 -15.35 11.35
C LYS A 146 -14.61 -16.61 11.96
N ALA A 147 -13.97 -16.46 13.12
CA ALA A 147 -13.56 -17.59 13.93
C ALA A 147 -14.81 -18.34 14.41
N ARG A 148 -15.13 -19.48 13.79
CA ARG A 148 -16.17 -20.39 14.24
C ARG A 148 -15.52 -21.53 15.02
N ARG A 149 -16.00 -21.79 16.24
CA ARG A 149 -15.57 -22.98 16.99
C ARG A 149 -16.09 -24.21 16.24
N LEU A 150 -15.19 -24.92 15.58
CA LEU A 150 -15.43 -26.27 15.09
C LEU A 150 -15.39 -27.21 16.29
N GLY A 151 -16.57 -27.59 16.79
CA GLY A 151 -16.71 -28.52 17.91
C GLY A 151 -17.87 -28.15 18.83
N GLY A 152 -18.74 -29.12 19.09
CA GLY A 152 -19.77 -29.03 20.11
C GLY A 152 -19.16 -28.93 21.52
N ARG A 153 -19.94 -28.37 22.45
CA ARG A 153 -19.64 -28.29 23.89
C ARG A 153 -19.31 -29.71 24.41
N GLY A 154 -18.04 -30.02 24.66
CA GLY A 154 -17.63 -31.32 25.21
C GLY A 154 -16.28 -31.91 24.76
N GLN A 155 -15.57 -31.34 23.79
CA GLN A 155 -14.25 -31.86 23.36
C GLN A 155 -13.08 -31.14 24.06
N SER A 156 -13.17 -30.93 25.38
CA SER A 156 -11.98 -30.61 26.17
C SER A 156 -11.13 -31.87 26.24
N LYS A 157 -10.12 -31.96 25.38
CA LYS A 157 -9.07 -32.97 25.51
C LYS A 157 -8.33 -32.74 26.83
N TYR A 158 -8.50 -33.64 27.78
CA TYR A 158 -7.66 -33.73 28.97
C TYR A 158 -6.39 -34.53 28.64
N PRO A 159 -5.18 -34.01 28.93
CA PRO A 159 -3.97 -34.81 28.92
C PRO A 159 -3.83 -35.53 30.26
N PHE A 160 -3.88 -36.87 30.23
CA PHE A 160 -3.27 -37.72 31.25
C PHE A 160 -2.72 -38.98 30.55
N THR A 161 -1.39 -39.03 30.38
CA THR A 161 -0.65 -40.32 30.33
C THR A 161 -0.88 -41.07 31.66
N PRO A 162 -0.79 -42.41 31.80
CA PRO A 162 0.06 -43.35 31.04
C PRO A 162 -0.61 -44.73 30.70
N VAL A 163 0.13 -45.64 30.04
CA VAL A 163 -0.08 -47.11 29.90
C VAL A 163 -1.40 -47.60 29.24
N HIS A 164 -1.43 -48.50 28.24
CA HIS A 164 -0.77 -49.80 28.08
C HIS A 164 -0.54 -50.13 26.58
N PHE A 165 0.58 -50.80 26.28
CA PHE A 165 0.69 -51.66 25.10
C PHE A 165 -0.20 -52.89 25.30
N TYR A 166 -0.96 -53.27 24.28
CA TYR A 166 -1.39 -54.65 24.10
C TYR A 166 -1.08 -55.11 22.68
N GLN A 167 -0.35 -56.22 22.66
CA GLN A 167 0.08 -57.14 21.60
C GLN A 167 -0.41 -56.88 20.17
#